data_AF-A0A933TH62-F1
#
_entry.id   AF-A0A933TH62-F1
#
_cell.length_a   1.000
_cell.length_b   1.000
_cell.length_c   1.000
_cell.angle_alpha   90.00
_cell.angle_beta   90.00
_cell.angle_gamma   90.00
#
_symmetry.space_group_name_H-M   'P 1'
#
loop_
_entity.id
_entity.type
_entity.pdbx_description
1 polymer ?
#
loop_
_entity_poly.entity_id
_entity_poly.type
_entity_poly.pdbx_seq_one_letter_code
_entity_poly.pdbx_strand_id
1 'polypeptide(L)'
;MDESRLRAEQLLTLSSAARRVSDLVAAAGAPVRYEVLRHLLRTSEEDMIDALNETIAAELVRRGDNPFMYVPFDEATGAAIRESMGEDRAARLRAQIAGAAARVE
;
A
#
# COMPACT_ATOMS: atom_id res chain seq x y z
N MET A 1 25.06 -6.05 12.40
CA MET A 1 24.10 -4.93 12.52
C MET A 1 22.72 -5.55 12.52
N ASP A 2 21.82 -5.05 13.37
CA ASP A 2 20.50 -5.63 13.61
C ASP A 2 19.56 -5.30 12.43
N GLU A 3 19.12 -6.32 11.69
CA GLU A 3 18.27 -6.21 10.49
C GLU A 3 16.97 -5.45 10.80
N SER A 4 16.47 -5.59 12.02
CA SER A 4 15.29 -4.91 12.55
C SER A 4 15.45 -3.39 12.58
N ARG A 5 16.66 -2.91 12.89
CA ARG A 5 16.97 -1.48 12.97
C ARG A 5 17.11 -0.85 11.58
N LEU A 6 17.67 -1.59 10.63
CA LEU A 6 17.78 -1.18 9.22
C LEU A 6 16.39 -1.01 8.59
N ARG A 7 15.48 -1.97 8.81
CA ARG A 7 14.08 -1.88 8.33
C ARG A 7 13.32 -0.71 8.96
N ALA A 8 13.47 -0.48 10.27
CA ALA A 8 12.82 0.65 10.95
C ALA A 8 13.31 2.02 10.44
N GLU A 9 14.60 2.16 10.13
CA GLU A 9 15.16 3.38 9.55
C GLU A 9 14.70 3.60 8.10
N GLN A 10 14.56 2.54 7.29
CA GLN A 10 13.99 2.62 5.93
C GLN A 10 12.51 3.03 5.94
N LEU A 11 11.74 2.60 6.94
CA LEU A 11 10.36 3.04 7.14
C LEU A 11 10.24 4.54 7.44
N LEU A 12 11.24 5.13 8.11
CA LEU A 12 11.29 6.58 8.39
C LEU A 12 11.61 7.41 7.15
N THR A 13 12.24 6.82 6.15
CA THR A 13 12.58 7.50 4.88
C THR A 13 11.47 7.47 3.84
N LEU A 14 10.37 6.74 4.11
CA LEU A 14 9.30 6.60 3.13
C LEU A 14 8.65 7.93 2.76
N SER A 15 8.45 8.14 1.46
CA SER A 15 7.60 9.23 0.97
C SER A 15 6.18 9.13 1.52
N SER A 16 5.47 10.25 1.52
CA SER A 16 4.06 10.29 1.93
C SER A 16 3.19 9.45 0.99
N ALA A 17 3.53 9.39 -0.31
CA ALA A 17 2.83 8.59 -1.31
C ALA A 17 3.04 7.09 -1.07
N ALA A 18 4.28 6.64 -0.84
CA ALA A 18 4.58 5.25 -0.54
C ALA A 18 3.86 4.75 0.72
N ARG A 19 3.90 5.53 1.81
CA ARG A 19 3.13 5.22 3.03
C ARG A 19 1.64 5.05 2.74
N ARG A 20 1.08 5.93 1.90
CA ARG A 20 -0.34 5.89 1.55
C ARG A 20 -0.69 4.69 0.66
N VAL A 21 0.21 4.28 -0.24
CA VAL A 21 0.08 3.04 -1.01
C VAL A 21 0.04 1.84 -0.07
N SER A 22 0.99 1.73 0.86
CA SER A 22 1.04 0.63 1.84
C SER A 22 -0.22 0.57 2.70
N ASP A 23 -0.72 1.71 3.18
CA ASP A 23 -1.98 1.77 3.95
C ASP A 23 -3.18 1.26 3.14
N LEU A 24 -3.32 1.70 1.89
CA LEU A 24 -4.42 1.29 1.02
C LEU A 24 -4.39 -0.21 0.75
N VAL A 25 -3.21 -0.74 0.39
CA VAL A 25 -3.02 -2.16 0.09
C VAL A 25 -3.23 -3.02 1.34
N ALA A 26 -2.71 -2.61 2.50
CA ALA A 26 -2.90 -3.33 3.76
C ALA A 26 -4.36 -3.31 4.22
N ALA A 27 -5.06 -2.17 4.07
CA ALA A 27 -6.45 -2.04 4.49
C ALA A 27 -7.40 -2.90 3.65
N ALA A 28 -7.14 -3.05 2.35
CA ALA A 28 -8.04 -3.70 1.40
C ALA A 28 -8.44 -5.13 1.77
N GLY A 29 -7.52 -5.90 2.36
CA GLY A 29 -7.73 -7.33 2.63
C GLY A 29 -7.84 -8.22 1.38
N ALA A 30 -7.74 -7.63 0.19
CA ALA A 30 -7.76 -8.28 -1.12
C ALA A 30 -6.80 -7.54 -2.08
N PRO A 31 -6.36 -8.16 -3.19
CA PRO A 31 -5.51 -7.50 -4.17
C PRO A 31 -6.13 -6.20 -4.70
N VAL A 32 -5.34 -5.12 -4.74
CA VAL A 32 -5.76 -3.80 -5.21
C VAL A 32 -5.19 -3.54 -6.60
N ARG A 33 -6.04 -3.16 -7.56
CA ARG A 33 -5.61 -2.80 -8.91
C ARG A 33 -4.83 -1.49 -8.96
N TYR A 34 -3.88 -1.39 -9.89
CA TYR A 34 -3.13 -0.17 -10.18
C TYR A 34 -4.04 1.04 -10.42
N GLU A 35 -5.10 0.87 -11.22
CA GLU A 35 -6.00 1.97 -11.57
C GLU A 35 -6.74 2.52 -10.35
N VAL A 36 -7.08 1.65 -9.38
CA VAL A 36 -7.73 2.05 -8.13
C VAL A 36 -6.77 2.89 -7.28
N LEU A 37 -5.52 2.47 -7.16
CA LEU A 37 -4.50 3.22 -6.43
C LEU A 37 -4.27 4.59 -7.06
N ARG A 38 -4.10 4.66 -8.39
CA ARG A 38 -3.94 5.92 -9.14
C ARG A 38 -5.14 6.85 -8.96
N HIS A 39 -6.36 6.30 -9.02
CA HIS A 39 -7.60 7.06 -8.83
C HIS A 39 -7.68 7.69 -7.43
N LEU A 40 -7.32 6.93 -6.38
CA LEU A 40 -7.40 7.38 -5.00
C LEU A 40 -6.30 8.37 -4.62
N LEU A 41 -5.08 8.15 -5.10
CA LEU A 41 -3.92 8.96 -4.73
C LEU A 41 -3.84 10.26 -5.53
N ARG A 42 -4.45 10.30 -6.73
CA ARG A 42 -4.48 11.49 -7.61
C ARG A 42 -3.10 12.08 -7.89
N THR A 43 -2.09 11.24 -7.98
CA THR A 43 -0.71 11.61 -8.31
C THR A 43 -0.47 11.48 -9.81
N SER A 44 0.65 12.01 -10.29
CA SER A 44 1.12 11.68 -11.64
C SER A 44 1.44 10.18 -11.74
N GLU A 45 1.56 9.68 -12.97
CA GLU A 45 1.96 8.29 -13.22
C GLU A 45 3.39 8.02 -12.78
N GLU A 46 4.29 8.98 -12.99
CA GLU A 46 5.68 8.92 -12.54
C GLU A 46 5.75 8.81 -11.01
N ASP A 47 5.08 9.71 -10.28
CA ASP A 47 5.05 9.67 -8.81
C ASP A 47 4.43 8.37 -8.28
N MET A 48 3.43 7.83 -8.99
CA MET A 48 2.78 6.57 -8.61
C MET A 48 3.74 5.39 -8.77
N ILE A 49 4.50 5.35 -9.85
CA ILE A 49 5.53 4.33 -10.11
C ILE A 49 6.63 4.42 -9.06
N ASP A 50 7.09 5.62 -8.73
CA ASP A 50 8.11 5.84 -7.70
C ASP A 50 7.62 5.39 -6.32
N ALA A 51 6.40 5.76 -5.93
CA ALA A 51 5.80 5.30 -4.68
C ALA A 51 5.67 3.77 -4.63
N LEU A 52 5.29 3.11 -5.73
CA LEU A 52 5.21 1.65 -5.80
C LEU A 52 6.59 1.01 -5.67
N ASN A 53 7.58 1.50 -6.41
CA ASN A 53 8.95 1.01 -6.35
C ASN A 53 9.52 1.14 -4.94
N GLU A 54 9.25 2.27 -4.28
CA GLU A 54 9.66 2.52 -2.90
C GLU A 54 9.00 1.52 -1.92
N THR A 55 7.69 1.30 -2.02
CA THR A 55 7.01 0.30 -1.16
C THR A 55 7.44 -1.14 -1.42
N ILE A 56 7.81 -1.48 -2.66
CA ILE A 56 8.32 -2.80 -3.03
C ILE A 56 9.74 -2.99 -2.51
N ALA A 57 10.60 -1.99 -2.67
CA ALA A 57 11.96 -2.01 -2.15
C ALA A 57 12.00 -2.10 -0.62
N ALA A 58 11.02 -1.50 0.06
CA ALA A 58 10.84 -1.59 1.50
C ALA A 58 10.11 -2.87 1.97
N GLU A 59 9.79 -3.80 1.06
CA GLU A 59 9.08 -5.06 1.37
C GLU A 59 7.75 -4.84 2.12
N LEU A 60 7.01 -3.77 1.78
CA LEU A 60 5.69 -3.50 2.34
C LEU A 60 4.57 -4.00 1.44
N VAL A 61 4.81 -3.90 0.14
CA VAL A 61 3.87 -4.25 -0.92
C VAL A 61 4.61 -5.11 -1.93
N ARG A 62 3.90 -6.03 -2.57
CA ARG A 62 4.39 -6.76 -3.74
C ARG A 62 3.31 -6.83 -4.81
N ARG A 63 3.72 -7.22 -6.01
CA ARG A 63 2.76 -7.61 -7.05
C ARG A 63 2.06 -8.91 -6.65
N GLY A 64 0.76 -8.98 -6.90
CA GLY A 64 -0.02 -10.20 -6.80
C GLY A 64 0.21 -11.12 -8.02
N ASP A 65 -0.61 -12.17 -8.14
CA ASP A 65 -0.53 -13.12 -9.26
C ASP A 65 -0.85 -12.43 -10.60
N ASN A 66 -1.71 -11.41 -10.57
CA ASN A 66 -1.89 -10.48 -11.67
C ASN A 66 -0.88 -9.32 -11.54
N PRO A 67 -0.06 -9.04 -12.58
CA PRO A 67 1.01 -8.03 -12.51
C PRO A 67 0.50 -6.60 -12.30
N PHE A 68 -0.79 -6.33 -12.50
CA PHE A 68 -1.43 -5.03 -12.29
C PHE A 68 -2.18 -4.93 -10.94
N MET A 69 -2.01 -5.93 -10.07
CA MET A 69 -2.59 -5.94 -8.73
C MET A 69 -1.50 -5.98 -7.66
N TYR A 70 -1.78 -5.35 -6.53
CA TYR A 70 -0.85 -5.19 -5.43
C TYR A 70 -1.45 -5.76 -4.14
N VAL A 71 -0.61 -6.44 -3.38
CA VAL A 71 -0.93 -7.07 -2.10
C VAL A 71 0.14 -6.71 -1.08
N PRO A 72 -0.12 -6.84 0.24
CA PRO A 72 0.94 -6.77 1.23
C PRO A 72 2.06 -7.77 0.90
N PHE A 73 3.31 -7.43 1.23
CA PHE A 73 4.46 -8.30 0.98
C PHE A 73 4.22 -9.73 1.51
N ASP A 74 3.79 -9.81 2.76
CA ASP A 74 3.25 -11.01 3.38
C ASP A 74 2.08 -10.69 4.33
N GLU A 75 1.46 -11.72 4.89
CA GLU A 75 0.31 -11.57 5.78
C GLU A 75 0.67 -10.82 7.07
N ALA A 76 1.85 -11.09 7.63
CA ALA A 76 2.33 -10.46 8.87
C ALA A 76 2.54 -8.95 8.70
N THR A 77 3.14 -8.54 7.59
CA THR A 77 3.36 -7.13 7.23
C THR A 77 2.03 -6.41 7.04
N GLY A 78 1.09 -7.03 6.31
CA GLY A 78 -0.25 -6.48 6.15
C GLY A 78 -0.99 -6.32 7.48
N ALA A 79 -0.85 -7.30 8.39
CA ALA A 79 -1.44 -7.24 9.73
C ALA A 79 -0.83 -6.13 10.58
N ALA A 80 0.50 -6.01 10.61
CA ALA A 80 1.21 -4.98 11.38
C ALA A 80 0.82 -3.56 10.92
N ILE A 81 0.74 -3.32 9.61
CA ILE A 81 0.31 -2.03 9.06
C ILE A 81 -1.13 -1.72 9.49
N ARG A 82 -2.07 -2.68 9.36
CA ARG A 82 -3.46 -2.50 9.80
C ARG A 82 -3.58 -2.22 11.30
N GLU A 83 -2.83 -2.95 12.12
CA GLU A 83 -2.80 -2.75 13.57
C GLU A 83 -2.34 -1.34 13.92
N SER A 84 -1.22 -0.88 13.34
CA SER A 84 -0.71 0.49 13.57
C SER A 84 -1.68 1.59 13.14
N MET A 85 -2.48 1.33 12.11
CA MET A 85 -3.44 2.26 11.54
C MET A 85 -4.74 2.36 12.37
N GLY A 86 -5.13 1.27 13.02
CA GLY A 86 -6.39 1.15 13.76
C GLY A 86 -7.61 0.86 12.88
N GLU A 87 -8.59 0.15 13.44
CA GLU A 87 -9.72 -0.41 12.67
C GLU A 87 -10.61 0.68 12.04
N ASP A 88 -10.85 1.80 12.72
CA ASP A 88 -11.66 2.90 12.19
C ASP A 88 -11.07 3.51 10.91
N ARG A 89 -9.74 3.64 10.86
CA ARG A 89 -9.06 4.15 9.68
C ARG A 89 -9.02 3.09 8.59
N ALA A 90 -8.74 1.83 8.93
CA ALA A 90 -8.78 0.72 7.97
C ALA A 90 -10.16 0.59 7.31
N ALA A 91 -11.24 0.66 8.08
CA ALA A 91 -12.61 0.59 7.57
C ALA A 91 -12.93 1.74 6.59
N ARG A 92 -12.52 2.98 6.90
CA ARG A 92 -12.68 4.11 5.98
C ARG A 92 -11.91 3.92 4.68
N LEU A 93 -10.68 3.41 4.73
CA LEU A 93 -9.92 3.12 3.52
C LEU A 93 -10.55 2.00 2.69
N ARG A 94 -11.05 0.92 3.32
CA ARG A 94 -11.79 -0.13 2.62
C ARG A 94 -12.99 0.44 1.86
N ALA A 95 -13.77 1.33 2.48
CA ALA A 95 -14.89 1.99 1.83
C ALA A 95 -14.45 2.87 0.63
N GLN A 96 -13.34 3.59 0.75
CA GLN A 96 -12.77 4.37 -0.35
C GLN A 96 -12.32 3.47 -1.51
N ILE A 97 -11.66 2.36 -1.21
CA ILE A 97 -11.19 1.38 -2.20
C ILE A 97 -12.36 0.77 -2.95
N ALA A 98 -13.39 0.32 -2.24
CA ALA A 98 -14.60 -0.22 -2.86
C ALA A 98 -15.29 0.83 -3.76
N GLY A 99 -15.42 2.07 -3.28
CA GLY A 99 -16.02 3.16 -4.05
C GLY A 99 -15.21 3.57 -5.28
N ALA A 100 -13.88 3.47 -5.22
CA ALA A 100 -13.01 3.74 -6.36
C ALA A 100 -13.01 2.59 -7.38
N ALA A 101 -13.01 1.33 -6.91
CA ALA A 101 -13.10 0.15 -7.77
C ALA A 101 -14.32 0.20 -8.68
N ALA A 102 -15.49 0.56 -8.13
CA ALA A 102 -16.73 0.70 -8.91
C ALA A 102 -16.73 1.84 -9.95
N ARG A 103 -15.72 2.73 -9.94
CA ARG A 103 -15.61 3.87 -10.87
C ARG A 103 -14.56 3.67 -11.96
N VAL A 104 -13.65 2.71 -11.78
CA VAL A 104 -12.56 2.41 -12.71
C VAL A 104 -12.77 1.07 -13.44
N GLU A 105 -13.94 0.46 -13.26
CA GLU A 105 -14.45 -0.65 -14.09
C GLU A 105 -14.92 -0.18 -15.46
#